data_AF-A0A1H0X1I2-F1
#
_entry.id   AF-A0A1H0X1I2-F1
#
_cell.length_a   1.000
_cell.length_b   1.000
_cell.length_c   1.000
_cell.angle_alpha   90.00
_cell.angle_beta   90.00
_cell.angle_gamma   90.00
#
_symmetry.space_group_name_H-M   'P 1'
#
loop_
_entity.id
_entity.type
_entity.pdbx_description
1 polymer ?
#
loop_
_entity_poly.entity_id
_entity_poly.type
_entity_poly.pdbx_seq_one_letter_code
_entity_poly.pdbx_strand_id
1 'polypeptide(L)'
;MVSEIELIVLIKEGDIRAFDEFYKRNWRVLYQTAYRSTSSQEDAKDLVQTVFISLWNCRQNLNPDAYTPSYLFKILKNNIINFYKQDSARRKRLEKLLYLDEANQYTNEDNLMAKELSIVIDGEIRELPRKMQEVFILSRRQHLSVNEISETLNITPRTVKNQLSNALKILRTKLGMF
;
A
#
# COMPACT_ATOMS: atom_id res chain seq x y z
N MET A 1 -2.49 -26.14 0.56
CA MET A 1 -2.59 -24.91 -0.26
C MET A 1 -1.48 -23.99 0.22
N VAL A 2 -0.55 -23.56 -0.65
CA VAL A 2 0.60 -22.73 -0.24
C VAL A 2 0.09 -21.35 0.20
N SER A 3 0.53 -20.88 1.36
CA SER A 3 0.15 -19.57 1.93
C SER A 3 0.76 -18.40 1.14
N GLU A 4 0.21 -17.20 1.25
CA GLU A 4 0.79 -16.02 0.56
C GLU A 4 2.20 -15.71 1.05
N ILE A 5 2.49 -15.89 2.34
CA ILE A 5 3.81 -15.64 2.91
C ILE A 5 4.83 -16.60 2.30
N GLU A 6 4.49 -17.89 2.18
CA GLU A 6 5.34 -18.88 1.52
C GLU A 6 5.57 -18.55 0.04
N LEU A 7 4.54 -18.09 -0.69
CA LEU A 7 4.69 -17.62 -2.06
C LEU A 7 5.67 -16.45 -2.15
N ILE A 8 5.61 -15.49 -1.21
CA ILE A 8 6.52 -14.33 -1.19
C ILE A 8 7.96 -14.74 -0.89
N VAL A 9 8.18 -15.70 0.00
CA VAL A 9 9.52 -16.28 0.25
C VAL A 9 10.07 -16.90 -1.02
N LEU A 10 9.29 -17.73 -1.71
CA LEU A 10 9.69 -18.37 -2.97
C LEU A 10 9.91 -17.35 -4.10
N ILE A 11 9.07 -16.32 -4.20
CA ILE A 11 9.24 -15.22 -5.16
C ILE A 11 10.55 -14.48 -4.90
N LYS A 12 10.91 -14.25 -3.64
CA LYS A 12 12.19 -13.62 -3.27
C LYS A 12 13.38 -14.45 -3.75
N GLU A 13 13.28 -15.78 -3.68
CA GLU A 13 14.29 -16.71 -4.21
C GLU A 13 14.29 -16.80 -5.75
N GLY A 14 13.29 -16.20 -6.42
CA GLY A 14 13.19 -16.18 -7.88
C GLY A 14 12.37 -17.33 -8.46
N ASP A 15 11.54 -18.00 -7.65
CA ASP A 15 10.63 -19.04 -8.16
C ASP A 15 9.52 -18.41 -9.03
N ILE A 16 9.59 -18.72 -10.32
CA ILE A 16 8.64 -18.24 -11.34
C ILE A 16 7.25 -18.85 -11.15
N ARG A 17 7.16 -20.11 -10.68
CA ARG A 17 5.87 -20.78 -10.44
C ARG A 17 5.15 -20.17 -9.26
N ALA A 18 5.88 -19.84 -8.19
CA ALA A 18 5.32 -19.11 -7.07
C ALA A 18 4.80 -17.74 -7.49
N PHE A 19 5.51 -17.04 -8.36
CA PHE A 19 5.08 -15.76 -8.92
C PHE A 19 3.82 -15.87 -9.79
N ASP A 20 3.73 -16.89 -10.65
CA ASP A 20 2.56 -17.13 -11.49
C ASP A 20 1.30 -17.45 -10.65
N GLU A 21 1.45 -18.28 -9.63
CA GLU A 21 0.38 -18.57 -8.68
C GLU A 21 -0.07 -17.30 -7.92
N PHE A 22 0.89 -16.52 -7.44
CA PHE A 22 0.63 -15.25 -6.76
C PHE A 22 -0.09 -14.24 -7.67
N TYR A 23 0.33 -14.16 -8.93
CA TYR A 23 -0.31 -13.35 -9.97
C TYR A 23 -1.77 -13.78 -10.18
N LYS A 24 -2.03 -15.07 -10.39
CA LYS A 24 -3.38 -15.59 -10.62
C LYS A 24 -4.36 -15.26 -9.49
N ARG A 25 -3.89 -15.33 -8.24
CA ARG A 25 -4.69 -15.00 -7.05
C ARG A 25 -5.05 -13.52 -6.97
N ASN A 26 -4.09 -12.65 -7.29
CA ASN A 26 -4.22 -11.20 -7.05
C ASN A 26 -4.66 -10.39 -8.28
N TRP A 27 -4.50 -10.91 -9.49
CA TRP A 27 -4.78 -10.20 -10.73
C TRP A 27 -6.19 -9.63 -10.80
N ARG A 28 -7.20 -10.46 -10.51
CA ARG A 28 -8.61 -10.06 -10.69
C ARG A 28 -8.99 -8.88 -9.81
N VAL A 29 -8.58 -8.89 -8.54
CA VAL A 29 -8.94 -7.83 -7.60
C VAL A 29 -8.20 -6.53 -7.91
N LEU A 30 -6.92 -6.60 -8.29
CA LEU A 30 -6.15 -5.43 -8.71
C LEU A 30 -6.71 -4.83 -10.00
N TYR A 31 -7.08 -5.66 -10.97
CA TYR A 31 -7.70 -5.21 -12.22
C TYR A 31 -9.03 -4.50 -11.97
N GLN A 32 -9.89 -5.04 -11.10
CA GLN A 32 -11.16 -4.40 -10.77
C GLN A 32 -10.95 -3.02 -10.13
N THR A 33 -9.99 -2.89 -9.21
CA THR A 33 -9.64 -1.60 -8.58
C THR A 33 -9.08 -0.61 -9.59
N ALA A 34 -8.15 -1.06 -10.45
CA ALA A 34 -7.58 -0.23 -11.52
C ALA A 34 -8.67 0.23 -12.50
N TYR A 35 -9.53 -0.68 -12.95
CA TYR A 35 -10.62 -0.37 -13.87
C TYR A 35 -11.66 0.58 -13.29
N ARG A 36 -12.02 0.44 -12.01
CA ARG A 36 -12.88 1.42 -11.32
C ARG A 36 -12.25 2.81 -11.32
N SER A 37 -10.93 2.88 -11.25
CA SER A 37 -10.17 4.13 -11.22
C SER A 37 -10.00 4.74 -12.61
N THR A 38 -9.66 3.95 -13.63
CA THR A 38 -9.35 4.43 -14.99
C THR A 38 -10.57 4.45 -15.91
N SER A 39 -11.57 3.60 -15.66
CA SER A 39 -12.66 3.27 -16.58
C SER A 39 -12.19 2.89 -17.99
N SER A 40 -10.95 2.40 -18.10
CA SER A 40 -10.32 1.98 -19.33
C SER A 40 -9.72 0.62 -19.08
N GLN A 41 -10.13 -0.37 -19.88
CA GLN A 41 -9.63 -1.74 -19.74
C GLN A 41 -8.14 -1.83 -20.07
N GLU A 42 -7.68 -1.06 -21.06
CA GLU A 42 -6.27 -1.01 -21.47
C GLU A 42 -5.42 -0.42 -20.35
N ASP A 43 -5.75 0.79 -19.90
CA ASP A 43 -5.03 1.47 -18.81
C ASP A 43 -5.04 0.62 -17.52
N ALA A 44 -6.15 -0.07 -17.23
CA ALA A 44 -6.24 -0.94 -16.07
C ALA A 44 -5.30 -2.15 -16.17
N LYS A 45 -5.20 -2.80 -17.34
CA LYS A 45 -4.29 -3.92 -17.55
C LYS A 45 -2.84 -3.48 -17.42
N ASP A 46 -2.47 -2.36 -18.00
CA ASP A 46 -1.11 -1.82 -17.98
C ASP A 46 -0.66 -1.45 -16.56
N LEU A 47 -1.56 -0.82 -15.79
CA LEU A 47 -1.28 -0.49 -14.39
C LEU A 47 -1.03 -1.75 -13.55
N VAL A 48 -1.85 -2.79 -13.70
CA VAL A 48 -1.67 -4.04 -12.96
C VAL A 48 -0.42 -4.78 -13.43
N GLN A 49 -0.14 -4.80 -14.72
CA GLN A 49 1.10 -5.36 -15.25
C GLN A 49 2.32 -4.66 -14.64
N THR A 50 2.30 -3.33 -14.56
CA THR A 50 3.36 -2.53 -13.93
C THR A 50 3.56 -2.88 -12.46
N VAL A 51 2.48 -3.16 -11.72
CA VAL A 51 2.56 -3.61 -10.31
C VAL A 51 3.36 -4.91 -10.21
N PHE A 52 3.01 -5.92 -11.02
CA PHE A 52 3.66 -7.22 -10.97
C PHE A 52 5.11 -7.18 -11.49
N ILE A 53 5.39 -6.41 -12.54
CA ILE A 53 6.77 -6.18 -13.01
C ILE A 53 7.61 -5.54 -11.91
N SER A 54 7.07 -4.50 -11.25
CA SER A 54 7.77 -3.82 -10.15
C SER A 54 8.01 -4.76 -8.97
N LEU A 55 7.04 -5.60 -8.62
CA LEU A 55 7.17 -6.61 -7.58
C LEU A 55 8.30 -7.59 -7.91
N TRP A 56 8.34 -8.10 -9.15
CA TRP A 56 9.37 -9.03 -9.60
C TRP A 56 10.76 -8.39 -9.59
N ASN A 57 10.89 -7.17 -10.10
CA ASN A 57 12.17 -6.46 -10.14
C ASN A 57 12.71 -6.17 -8.74
N CYS A 58 11.83 -5.83 -7.79
CA CYS A 58 12.18 -5.54 -6.40
C CYS A 58 12.15 -6.78 -5.48
N ARG A 59 11.96 -8.00 -6.02
CA ARG A 59 11.70 -9.22 -5.22
C ARG A 59 12.73 -9.50 -4.13
N GLN A 60 14.01 -9.20 -4.39
CA GLN A 60 15.10 -9.39 -3.44
C GLN A 60 14.95 -8.51 -2.17
N ASN A 61 14.28 -7.37 -2.30
CA ASN A 61 14.02 -6.43 -1.22
C ASN A 61 12.70 -6.71 -0.48
N LEU A 62 11.94 -7.73 -0.89
CA LEU A 62 10.73 -8.12 -0.18
C LEU A 62 11.09 -8.61 1.22
N ASN A 63 10.34 -8.13 2.20
CA ASN A 63 10.39 -8.60 3.56
C ASN A 63 9.12 -9.44 3.81
N PRO A 64 9.22 -10.78 3.80
CA PRO A 64 8.08 -11.68 3.99
C PRO A 64 7.33 -11.40 5.32
N ASP A 65 8.05 -11.03 6.37
CA ASP A 65 7.48 -10.74 7.70
C ASP A 65 6.72 -9.41 7.77
N ALA A 66 6.84 -8.58 6.73
CA ALA A 66 6.14 -7.32 6.58
C ALA A 66 5.17 -7.32 5.40
N TYR A 67 5.02 -8.46 4.72
CA TYR A 67 4.08 -8.59 3.63
C TYR A 67 2.65 -8.59 4.17
N THR A 68 1.83 -7.73 3.59
CA THR A 68 0.39 -7.67 3.85
C THR A 68 -0.33 -7.65 2.51
N PRO A 69 -1.55 -8.19 2.41
CA PRO A 69 -2.37 -8.11 1.19
C PRO A 69 -2.52 -6.66 0.68
N SER A 70 -2.48 -5.67 1.59
CA SER A 70 -2.50 -4.24 1.27
C SER A 70 -1.25 -3.71 0.54
N TYR A 71 -0.16 -4.47 0.50
CA TYR A 71 1.08 -4.07 -0.19
C TYR A 71 0.87 -3.89 -1.70
N LEU A 72 0.16 -4.82 -2.36
CA LEU A 72 -0.10 -4.71 -3.80
C LEU A 72 -1.04 -3.55 -4.13
N PHE A 73 -2.07 -3.35 -3.31
CA PHE A 73 -2.98 -2.21 -3.46
C PHE A 73 -2.25 -0.87 -3.28
N LYS A 74 -1.25 -0.81 -2.40
CA LYS A 74 -0.40 0.37 -2.23
C LYS A 74 0.40 0.68 -3.50
N ILE A 75 1.03 -0.33 -4.10
CA ILE A 75 1.77 -0.15 -5.37
C ILE A 75 0.81 0.28 -6.47
N LEU A 76 -0.35 -0.37 -6.58
CA LEU A 76 -1.36 -0.03 -7.58
C LEU A 76 -1.85 1.41 -7.44
N LYS A 77 -2.14 1.86 -6.22
CA LYS A 77 -2.58 3.24 -5.94
C LYS A 77 -1.52 4.25 -6.34
N ASN A 78 -0.25 4.01 -6.03
CA ASN A 78 0.85 4.87 -6.47
C ASN A 78 0.95 4.94 -8.00
N ASN A 79 0.79 3.81 -8.69
CA ASN A 79 0.80 3.77 -10.15
C ASN A 79 -0.37 4.55 -10.75
N ILE A 80 -1.58 4.42 -10.17
CA ILE A 80 -2.77 5.20 -10.58
C ILE A 80 -2.53 6.70 -10.40
N ILE A 81 -1.97 7.12 -9.26
CA ILE A 81 -1.64 8.53 -8.99
C ILE A 81 -0.65 9.04 -10.04
N ASN A 82 0.41 8.30 -10.32
CA ASN A 82 1.42 8.69 -11.30
C ASN A 82 0.86 8.77 -12.72
N PHE A 83 0.02 7.81 -13.10
CA PHE A 83 -0.72 7.82 -14.36
C PHE A 83 -1.56 9.10 -14.52
N TYR A 84 -2.27 9.51 -13.47
CA TYR A 84 -3.06 10.75 -13.49
C TYR A 84 -2.23 12.04 -13.36
N LYS A 85 -1.04 11.99 -12.77
CA LYS A 85 -0.11 13.13 -12.71
C LYS A 85 0.47 13.45 -14.08
N GLN A 86 0.79 12.41 -14.86
CA GLN A 86 1.35 12.54 -16.21
C GLN A 86 0.30 13.03 -17.23
N ASP A 87 -0.98 12.77 -16.98
CA ASP A 87 -2.08 13.27 -17.80
C ASP A 87 -2.69 14.57 -17.21
N SER A 88 -2.22 15.72 -17.70
CA SER A 88 -2.66 17.04 -17.23
C SER A 88 -4.16 17.29 -17.34
N ALA A 89 -4.88 16.59 -18.23
CA ALA A 89 -6.32 16.73 -18.41
C ALA A 89 -7.14 15.85 -17.45
N ARG A 90 -6.62 14.70 -17.02
CA ARG A 90 -7.33 13.77 -16.13
C ARG A 90 -7.22 14.08 -14.63
N ARG A 91 -6.44 15.10 -14.23
CA ARG A 91 -6.25 15.55 -12.83
C ARG A 91 -7.54 15.76 -12.02
N LYS A 92 -8.63 16.23 -12.65
CA LYS A 92 -9.96 16.39 -12.01
C LYS A 92 -10.55 15.06 -11.48
N ARG A 93 -10.09 13.92 -11.99
CA ARG A 93 -10.58 12.59 -11.57
C ARG A 93 -9.89 12.09 -10.30
N LEU A 94 -8.67 12.55 -10.02
CA LEU A 94 -7.89 12.21 -8.83
C LEU A 94 -8.58 12.67 -7.54
N GLU A 95 -9.14 13.89 -7.53
CA GLU A 95 -9.87 14.43 -6.38
C GLU A 95 -11.10 13.59 -6.02
N LYS A 96 -11.82 13.06 -7.02
CA LYS A 96 -12.98 12.19 -6.80
C LYS A 96 -12.59 10.80 -6.27
N LEU A 97 -11.42 10.30 -6.66
CA LEU A 97 -10.86 9.02 -6.19
C LEU A 97 -10.44 9.06 -4.71
N LEU A 98 -9.90 10.19 -4.25
CA LEU A 98 -9.53 10.39 -2.83
C LEU A 98 -10.75 10.33 -1.89
N TYR A 99 -11.93 10.77 -2.35
CA TYR A 99 -13.18 10.74 -1.58
C TYR A 99 -13.93 9.40 -1.62
N LEU A 100 -13.74 8.58 -2.67
CA LEU A 100 -14.45 7.31 -2.81
C LEU A 100 -13.82 6.16 -1.98
N ASP A 101 -12.58 6.33 -1.51
CA ASP A 101 -11.82 5.33 -0.76
C ASP A 101 -12.28 5.19 0.70
N GLU A 102 -12.98 6.19 1.26
CA GLU A 102 -13.61 6.08 2.59
C GLU A 102 -14.89 5.23 2.56
N ALA A 103 -15.50 5.01 1.39
CA ALA A 103 -16.85 4.44 1.28
C ALA A 103 -16.92 2.99 0.77
N ASN A 104 -15.83 2.41 0.24
CA ASN A 104 -15.91 1.13 -0.50
C ASN A 104 -14.80 0.12 -0.14
N GLN A 105 -14.55 -0.08 1.15
CA GLN A 105 -13.90 -1.31 1.61
C GLN A 105 -14.90 -2.47 1.45
N TYR A 106 -14.53 -3.44 0.61
CA TYR A 106 -14.93 -4.85 0.49
C TYR A 106 -16.37 -5.27 0.90
N THR A 107 -17.14 -5.80 -0.05
CA THR A 107 -18.44 -6.40 0.25
C THR A 107 -18.30 -7.81 0.84
N ASN A 108 -19.03 -8.00 1.93
CA ASN A 108 -19.46 -9.23 2.63
C ASN A 108 -18.48 -9.92 3.61
N GLU A 109 -18.87 -9.82 4.89
CA GLU A 109 -18.39 -10.46 6.14
C GLU A 109 -16.97 -10.13 6.65
N ASP A 110 -15.91 -10.14 5.82
CA ASP A 110 -14.55 -9.77 6.27
C ASP A 110 -14.42 -8.28 6.63
N ASN A 111 -15.40 -7.47 6.24
CA ASN A 111 -15.38 -6.03 6.36
C ASN A 111 -15.68 -5.53 7.78
N LEU A 112 -16.41 -6.29 8.62
CA LEU A 112 -16.69 -5.84 9.98
C LEU A 112 -15.43 -5.96 10.84
N MET A 113 -14.80 -7.14 10.85
CA MET A 113 -13.52 -7.34 11.54
C MET A 113 -12.43 -6.42 10.99
N ALA A 114 -12.35 -6.21 9.67
CA ALA A 114 -11.38 -5.28 9.09
C ALA A 114 -11.68 -3.82 9.47
N LYS A 115 -12.95 -3.40 9.55
CA LYS A 115 -13.33 -2.06 10.01
C LYS A 115 -13.06 -1.86 11.49
N GLU A 116 -13.39 -2.84 12.33
CA GLU A 116 -13.09 -2.82 13.76
C GLU A 116 -11.58 -2.76 13.98
N LEU A 117 -10.81 -3.58 13.27
CA LEU A 117 -9.35 -3.54 13.29
C LEU A 117 -8.80 -2.20 12.78
N SER A 118 -9.38 -1.64 11.72
CA SER A 118 -9.00 -0.33 11.20
C SER A 118 -9.29 0.79 12.21
N ILE A 119 -10.40 0.72 12.94
CA ILE A 119 -10.76 1.68 14.01
C ILE A 119 -9.75 1.58 15.16
N VAL A 120 -9.38 0.36 15.56
CA VAL A 120 -8.37 0.14 16.60
C VAL A 120 -7.02 0.69 16.15
N ILE A 121 -6.58 0.37 14.93
CA ILE A 121 -5.31 0.89 14.37
C ILE A 121 -5.33 2.42 14.29
N ASP A 122 -6.41 3.01 13.82
CA ASP A 122 -6.55 4.47 13.73
C ASP A 122 -6.58 5.14 15.11
N GLY A 123 -7.16 4.48 16.12
CA GLY A 123 -7.08 4.88 17.52
C GLY A 123 -5.64 4.91 18.01
N GLU A 124 -4.88 3.83 17.81
CA GLU A 124 -3.48 3.77 18.23
C GLU A 124 -2.58 4.77 17.48
N ILE A 125 -2.88 5.06 16.20
CA ILE A 125 -2.18 6.11 15.44
C ILE A 125 -2.46 7.50 16.03
N ARG A 126 -3.66 7.74 16.60
CA ARG A 126 -4.00 9.03 17.26
C ARG A 126 -3.25 9.26 18.56
N GLU A 127 -2.88 8.19 19.26
CA GLU A 127 -2.10 8.24 20.49
C GLU A 127 -0.59 8.43 20.25
N LEU A 128 -0.13 8.37 18.99
CA LEU A 128 1.27 8.65 18.67
C LEU A 128 1.62 10.13 18.94
N PRO A 129 2.85 10.42 19.39
CA PRO A 129 3.33 11.80 19.50
C PRO A 129 3.15 12.56 18.18
N ARG A 130 2.65 13.79 18.25
CA ARG A 130 2.18 14.58 17.07
C ARG A 130 3.12 14.55 15.86
N LYS A 131 4.43 14.77 16.06
CA LYS A 131 5.43 14.74 14.98
C LYS A 131 5.65 13.35 14.38
N MET A 132 5.51 12.31 15.20
CA MET A 132 5.62 10.92 14.79
C MET A 132 4.38 10.49 14.00
N GLN A 133 3.20 10.87 14.49
CA GLN A 133 1.92 10.68 13.82
C GLN A 133 1.93 11.34 12.43
N GLU A 134 2.37 12.60 12.35
CA GLU A 134 2.43 13.36 11.11
C GLU A 134 3.34 12.70 10.08
N VAL A 135 4.58 12.34 10.47
CA VAL A 135 5.52 11.59 9.62
C VAL A 135 4.93 10.24 9.19
N PHE A 136 4.26 9.53 10.10
CA PHE A 136 3.64 8.24 9.82
C PHE A 136 2.49 8.38 8.82
N ILE A 137 1.61 9.37 8.98
CA ILE A 137 0.50 9.66 8.07
C ILE A 137 1.03 10.05 6.69
N LEU A 138 2.03 10.94 6.61
CA LEU A 138 2.63 11.35 5.35
C LEU A 138 3.25 10.16 4.60
N SER A 139 3.91 9.25 5.30
CA SER A 139 4.48 8.03 4.69
C SER A 139 3.41 6.99 4.31
N ARG A 140 2.42 6.77 5.19
CA ARG A 140 1.51 5.62 5.07
C ARG A 140 0.21 5.93 4.35
N ARG A 141 -0.33 7.14 4.52
CA ARG A 141 -1.56 7.60 3.85
C ARG A 141 -1.27 8.44 2.61
N GLN A 142 -0.26 9.31 2.66
CA GLN A 142 0.10 10.19 1.53
C GLN A 142 1.24 9.64 0.66
N HIS A 143 1.83 8.51 1.04
CA HIS A 143 2.86 7.77 0.29
C HIS A 143 4.11 8.57 -0.06
N LEU A 144 4.39 9.65 0.67
CA LEU A 144 5.60 10.43 0.48
C LEU A 144 6.82 9.59 0.85
N SER A 145 7.86 9.68 0.02
CA SER A 145 9.18 9.13 0.28
C SER A 145 9.82 9.83 1.47
N VAL A 146 10.86 9.20 2.03
CA VAL A 146 11.64 9.80 3.14
C VAL A 146 12.15 11.20 2.77
N ASN A 147 12.54 11.39 1.51
CA ASN A 147 13.05 12.67 1.01
C ASN A 147 11.92 13.70 0.89
N GLU A 148 10.78 13.34 0.29
CA GLU A 148 9.62 14.24 0.18
C GLU A 148 9.09 14.66 1.56
N ILE A 149 9.06 13.75 2.54
CA ILE A 149 8.68 14.09 3.93
C ILE A 149 9.72 15.01 4.57
N SER A 150 11.01 14.75 4.32
CA SER A 150 12.10 15.56 4.86
C SER A 150 12.00 17.02 4.38
N GLU A 151 11.67 17.21 3.11
CA GLU A 151 11.42 18.51 2.50
C GLU A 151 10.12 19.15 3.03
N THR A 152 9.05 18.37 3.11
CA THR A 152 7.72 18.84 3.55
C THR A 152 7.73 19.34 4.99
N LEU A 153 8.43 18.62 5.88
CA LEU A 153 8.48 18.93 7.31
C LEU A 153 9.73 19.71 7.72
N ASN A 154 10.62 20.02 6.77
CA ASN A 154 11.91 20.67 7.01
C ASN A 154 12.74 19.97 8.12
N ILE A 155 12.86 18.64 8.01
CA ILE A 155 13.64 17.79 8.93
C ILE A 155 14.57 16.88 8.14
N THR A 156 15.57 16.29 8.79
CA THR A 156 16.51 15.41 8.06
C THR A 156 15.87 14.07 7.66
N PRO A 157 16.30 13.44 6.54
CA PRO A 157 15.89 12.07 6.19
C PRO A 157 16.12 11.05 7.31
N ARG A 158 17.18 11.24 8.11
CA ARG A 158 17.48 10.42 9.29
C ARG A 158 16.40 10.58 10.36
N THR A 159 15.95 11.80 10.60
CA THR A 159 14.85 12.09 11.53
C THR A 159 13.55 11.43 11.06
N VAL A 160 13.23 11.51 9.77
CA VAL A 160 12.05 10.83 9.19
C VAL A 160 12.10 9.32 9.42
N LYS A 161 13.23 8.67 9.08
CA LYS A 161 13.42 7.23 9.31
C LYS A 161 13.26 6.85 10.78
N ASN A 162 13.86 7.61 11.69
CA ASN A 162 13.75 7.37 13.12
C ASN A 162 12.30 7.49 13.63
N GLN A 163 11.57 8.51 13.18
CA GLN A 163 10.16 8.68 13.55
C GLN A 163 9.30 7.52 13.03
N LEU A 164 9.53 7.05 11.80
CA LEU A 164 8.82 5.89 11.24
C LEU A 164 9.12 4.59 12.00
N SER A 165 10.39 4.35 12.33
CA SER A 165 10.80 3.17 13.11
C SER A 165 10.17 3.19 14.51
N ASN A 166 10.16 4.34 15.17
CA ASN A 166 9.55 4.49 16.50
C ASN A 166 8.03 4.34 16.45
N ALA A 167 7.37 4.90 15.44
CA ALA A 167 5.92 4.75 15.23
C ALA A 167 5.55 3.28 15.08
N LEU A 168 6.28 2.54 14.24
CA LEU A 168 6.05 1.11 14.03
C LEU A 168 6.28 0.30 15.30
N LYS A 169 7.29 0.64 16.10
CA LYS A 169 7.56 -0.05 17.37
C LYS A 169 6.38 0.11 18.34
N ILE A 170 5.88 1.33 18.50
CA ILE A 170 4.75 1.63 19.39
C ILE A 170 3.48 0.91 18.92
N LEU A 171 3.15 1.02 17.63
CA LEU A 171 1.96 0.39 17.07
C LEU A 171 1.98 -1.14 17.19
N ARG A 172 3.14 -1.78 16.98
CA ARG A 172 3.26 -3.25 17.13
C ARG A 172 3.04 -3.72 18.56
N THR A 173 3.56 -2.98 19.55
CA THR A 173 3.32 -3.28 20.97
C THR A 173 1.85 -3.08 21.36
N LYS A 174 1.22 -2.01 20.86
CA LYS A 174 -0.18 -1.69 21.19
C LYS A 174 -1.18 -2.64 20.55
N LEU A 175 -0.89 -3.11 19.34
CA LEU A 175 -1.75 -4.04 18.60
C LEU A 175 -1.51 -5.51 18.97
N GLY A 176 -0.73 -5.80 20.02
CA GLY A 176 -0.49 -7.16 20.51
C GLY A 176 0.21 -8.06 19.49
N MET A 177 0.99 -7.49 18.57
CA MET A 177 1.75 -8.25 17.57
C MET A 177 3.08 -8.80 18.11
N PHE A 178 3.28 -8.73 19.44
CA PHE A 178 4.34 -9.35 20.24
C PHE A 178 3.87 -9.56 21.67
#